data_AF-A0A2V8ZL10-F1
#
_entry.id   AF-A0A2V8ZL10-F1
#
_cell.length_a   1.000
_cell.length_b   1.000
_cell.length_c   1.000
_cell.angle_alpha   90.00
_cell.angle_beta   90.00
_cell.angle_gamma   90.00
#
_symmetry.space_group_name_H-M   'P 1'
#
loop_
_entity.id
_entity.type
_entity.pdbx_description
1 polymer ?
#
loop_
_entity_poly.entity_id
_entity_poly.type
_entity_poly.pdbx_seq_one_letter_code
_entity_poly.pdbx_strand_id
1 'polypeptide(L)'
;MRSAAGHAVEGAAPAQIVQRLLDVLEQAVASLSRMKDGQAVSAPSETAPPRRFDFVHNSELRPVVEQAYADSRRALEQGDYDLALRTSCGILEAIVTDALEHRGLSALAASGAPAGKIADWSFETRLTVAERAGLIRGVCARLPLVARRYRDHGEHAAEVIVSERDARRAGQVLHVVMRDLNPGR
;
A
#
# COMPACT_ATOMS: atom_id res chain seq x y z
N MET A 1 18.71 -13.70 -57.78
CA MET A 1 19.82 -13.85 -56.80
C MET A 1 19.86 -12.52 -56.03
N ARG A 2 19.80 -12.47 -54.68
CA ARG A 2 20.96 -12.41 -53.74
C ARG A 2 22.04 -11.40 -54.19
N SER A 3 22.68 -10.54 -53.38
CA SER A 3 22.61 -10.15 -51.95
C SER A 3 23.62 -8.99 -51.74
N ALA A 4 23.68 -8.18 -50.67
CA ALA A 4 22.72 -7.72 -49.64
C ALA A 4 23.44 -6.65 -48.76
N ALA A 5 22.71 -5.74 -48.09
CA ALA A 5 23.31 -4.77 -47.14
C ALA A 5 22.34 -4.45 -45.98
N GLY A 6 22.49 -5.15 -44.85
CA GLY A 6 21.95 -4.67 -43.59
C GLY A 6 22.84 -3.55 -43.04
N HIS A 7 22.26 -2.54 -42.41
CA HIS A 7 22.99 -1.64 -41.53
C HIS A 7 22.47 -1.88 -40.11
N ALA A 8 23.32 -2.52 -39.30
CA ALA A 8 23.13 -2.54 -37.86
C ALA A 8 23.18 -1.09 -37.35
N VAL A 9 22.42 -0.79 -36.29
CA VAL A 9 22.56 0.49 -35.58
C VAL A 9 23.98 0.55 -35.04
N GLU A 10 24.79 1.43 -35.62
CA GLU A 10 26.18 1.63 -35.22
C GLU A 10 26.18 2.13 -33.77
N GLY A 11 26.68 1.30 -32.86
CA GLY A 11 26.64 1.59 -31.43
C GLY A 11 27.40 2.88 -31.13
N ALA A 12 26.73 3.84 -30.50
CA ALA A 12 27.36 5.10 -30.09
C ALA A 12 28.65 4.79 -29.31
N ALA A 13 29.75 5.46 -29.66
CA ALA A 13 31.04 5.20 -29.05
C ALA A 13 30.92 5.35 -27.51
N PRO A 14 31.60 4.54 -26.67
CA PRO A 14 31.40 4.56 -25.22
C PRO A 14 31.49 5.96 -24.58
N ALA A 15 32.37 6.82 -25.09
CA ALA A 15 32.47 8.22 -24.66
C ALA A 15 31.18 9.04 -24.91
N GLN A 16 30.49 8.82 -26.03
CA GLN A 16 29.21 9.46 -26.34
C GLN A 16 28.08 8.95 -25.45
N ILE A 17 28.11 7.68 -25.04
CA ILE A 17 27.16 7.11 -24.08
C ILE A 17 27.39 7.74 -22.70
N VAL A 18 28.64 7.82 -22.25
CA VAL A 18 29.01 8.47 -20.98
C VAL A 18 28.60 9.95 -20.97
N GLN A 19 28.87 10.69 -22.05
CA GLN A 19 28.47 12.09 -22.13
C GLN A 19 26.95 12.26 -21.99
N ARG A 20 26.14 11.50 -22.74
CA ARG A 20 24.67 11.55 -22.64
C ARG A 20 24.16 11.22 -21.24
N LEU A 21 24.82 10.31 -20.52
CA LEU A 21 24.47 9.99 -19.12
C LEU A 21 24.78 11.17 -18.18
N LEU A 22 25.91 11.85 -18.36
CA LEU A 22 26.25 13.05 -17.60
C LEU A 22 25.26 14.19 -17.88
N ASP A 23 24.93 14.44 -19.15
CA ASP A 23 23.98 15.47 -19.57
C ASP A 23 22.58 15.24 -18.96
N VAL A 24 22.10 13.98 -18.94
CA VAL A 24 20.81 13.59 -18.33
C VAL A 24 20.85 13.76 -16.80
N LEU A 25 21.96 13.43 -16.15
CA LEU A 25 22.11 13.62 -14.69
C LEU A 25 22.14 15.11 -14.32
N GLU A 26 22.84 15.94 -15.09
CA GLU A 26 22.85 17.39 -14.90
C GLU A 26 21.45 18.00 -15.12
N GLN A 27 20.73 17.55 -16.15
CA GLN A 27 19.34 17.96 -16.39
C GLN A 27 18.39 17.52 -15.26
N ALA A 28 18.60 16.34 -14.67
CA ALA A 28 17.83 15.86 -13.51
C ALA A 28 18.11 16.71 -12.26
N VAL A 29 19.38 17.03 -11.98
CA VAL A 29 19.77 17.94 -10.88
C VAL A 29 19.17 19.33 -11.09
N ALA A 30 19.25 19.89 -12.29
CA ALA A 30 18.65 21.19 -12.63
C ALA A 30 17.11 21.20 -12.57
N SER A 31 16.46 20.03 -12.67
CA SER A 31 15.02 19.87 -12.45
C SER A 31 14.69 19.88 -10.94
N LEU A 32 15.41 19.08 -10.16
CA LEU A 32 15.25 18.99 -8.70
C LEU A 32 15.55 20.32 -7.99
N SER A 33 16.58 21.05 -8.41
CA SER A 33 16.88 22.39 -7.86
C SER A 33 15.76 23.39 -8.18
N ARG A 34 15.20 23.37 -9.41
CA ARG A 34 14.07 24.26 -9.75
C ARG A 34 12.79 23.94 -8.99
N MET A 35 12.55 22.68 -8.60
CA MET A 35 11.48 22.32 -7.68
C MET A 35 11.72 22.86 -6.25
N LYS A 36 12.98 23.04 -5.85
CA LYS A 36 13.36 23.56 -4.52
C LYS A 36 13.27 25.10 -4.45
N ASP A 37 13.58 25.79 -5.54
CA ASP A 37 13.59 27.27 -5.59
C ASP A 37 12.19 27.88 -5.93
N GLY A 38 11.24 27.05 -6.35
CA GLY A 38 9.89 27.48 -6.74
C GLY A 38 8.91 27.69 -5.59
N GLN A 39 9.11 28.71 -4.74
CA GLN A 39 8.15 29.04 -3.68
C GLN A 39 7.25 30.26 -4.03
N ALA A 40 5.97 30.14 -3.64
CA ALA A 40 4.94 31.18 -3.55
C ALA A 40 4.21 31.61 -4.84
N VAL A 41 3.56 30.65 -5.52
CA VAL A 41 2.16 30.88 -5.92
C VAL A 41 1.30 30.60 -4.68
N SER A 42 0.46 31.56 -4.28
CA SER A 42 -0.50 31.35 -3.20
C SER A 42 -1.59 30.37 -3.65
N ALA A 43 -1.35 29.07 -3.44
CA ALA A 43 -2.43 28.10 -3.39
C ALA A 43 -3.46 28.55 -2.33
N PRO A 44 -4.76 28.25 -2.48
CA PRO A 44 -5.66 28.29 -1.34
C PRO A 44 -5.06 27.42 -0.24
N SER A 45 -5.30 27.76 1.03
CA SER A 45 -4.82 26.93 2.14
C SER A 45 -5.45 25.54 2.05
N GLU A 46 -4.75 24.61 1.40
CA GLU A 46 -5.00 23.19 1.56
C GLU A 46 -4.80 22.90 3.04
N THR A 47 -5.92 22.83 3.76
CA THR A 47 -5.99 22.13 5.04
C THR A 47 -5.26 20.82 4.84
N ALA A 48 -4.09 20.68 5.50
CA ALA A 48 -3.19 19.56 5.30
C ALA A 48 -4.00 18.27 5.24
N PRO A 49 -3.78 17.40 4.22
CA PRO A 49 -4.67 16.30 3.92
C PRO A 49 -4.97 15.53 5.22
N PRO A 50 -6.26 15.25 5.52
CA PRO A 50 -6.65 14.78 6.85
C PRO A 50 -5.77 13.61 7.24
N ARG A 51 -5.06 13.71 8.36
CA ARG A 51 -4.22 12.62 8.86
C ARG A 51 -5.14 11.50 9.34
N ARG A 52 -5.43 10.54 8.46
CA ARG A 52 -6.40 9.47 8.72
C ARG A 52 -5.77 8.41 9.63
N PHE A 53 -4.46 8.22 9.50
CA PHE A 53 -3.70 7.18 10.19
C PHE A 53 -2.88 7.68 11.40
N ASP A 54 -3.26 8.80 12.04
CA ASP A 54 -2.61 9.26 13.28
C ASP A 54 -2.67 8.21 14.43
N PHE A 55 -3.61 7.26 14.36
CA PHE A 55 -3.75 6.13 15.29
C PHE A 55 -2.72 5.00 15.10
N VAL A 56 -1.97 5.01 14.00
CA VAL A 56 -0.89 4.03 13.74
C VAL A 56 0.33 4.43 14.58
N HIS A 57 0.90 3.52 15.35
CA HIS A 57 1.93 3.83 16.35
C HIS A 57 3.31 3.98 15.70
N ASN A 58 3.61 3.15 14.70
CA ASN A 58 4.81 3.26 13.87
C ASN A 58 4.71 4.51 12.97
N SER A 59 5.54 5.52 13.28
CA SER A 59 5.59 6.79 12.55
C SER A 59 6.08 6.65 11.10
N GLU A 60 6.90 5.64 10.79
CA GLU A 60 7.39 5.38 9.43
C GLU A 60 6.31 4.71 8.56
N LEU A 61 5.41 3.94 9.17
CA LEU A 61 4.30 3.30 8.48
C LEU A 61 3.21 4.31 8.05
N ARG A 62 2.97 5.36 8.85
CA ARG A 62 1.93 6.39 8.60
C ARG A 62 1.91 6.95 7.17
N PRO A 63 3.01 7.51 6.62
CA PRO A 63 3.00 8.06 5.26
C PRO A 63 2.74 6.97 4.20
N VAL A 64 3.20 5.73 4.44
CA VAL A 64 3.01 4.60 3.51
C VAL A 64 1.53 4.20 3.46
N VAL A 65 0.84 4.09 4.59
CA VAL A 65 -0.58 3.71 4.61
C VAL A 65 -1.51 4.84 4.16
N GLU A 66 -1.16 6.12 4.40
CA GLU A 66 -1.93 7.26 3.87
C GLU A 66 -1.82 7.34 2.33
N GLN A 67 -0.62 7.11 1.78
CA GLN A 67 -0.39 7.05 0.33
C GLN A 67 -1.10 5.83 -0.29
N ALA A 68 -0.92 4.63 0.26
CA ALA A 68 -1.61 3.43 -0.19
C ALA A 68 -3.14 3.57 -0.13
N TYR A 69 -3.68 4.28 0.88
CA TYR A 69 -5.10 4.57 0.96
C TYR A 69 -5.55 5.44 -0.23
N ALA A 70 -4.84 6.53 -0.54
CA ALA A 70 -5.12 7.35 -1.71
C ALA A 70 -5.03 6.56 -3.02
N ASP A 71 -4.05 5.67 -3.16
CA ASP A 71 -3.86 4.85 -4.35
C ASP A 71 -4.96 3.77 -4.50
N SER A 72 -5.39 3.13 -3.41
CA SER A 72 -6.52 2.18 -3.43
C SER A 72 -7.84 2.84 -3.87
N ARG A 73 -8.03 4.11 -3.50
CA ARG A 73 -9.17 4.94 -3.92
C ARG A 73 -9.10 5.26 -5.41
N ARG A 74 -7.92 5.69 -5.90
CA ARG A 74 -7.69 5.97 -7.32
C ARG A 74 -7.89 4.72 -8.19
N ALA A 75 -7.35 3.57 -7.77
CA ALA A 75 -7.52 2.29 -8.47
C ALA A 75 -9.00 1.91 -8.60
N LEU A 76 -9.79 2.04 -7.51
CA LEU A 76 -11.22 1.79 -7.53
C LEU A 76 -12.00 2.72 -8.48
N GLU A 77 -11.59 3.98 -8.56
CA GLU A 77 -12.19 5.00 -9.44
C GLU A 77 -11.79 4.79 -10.92
N GLN A 78 -10.64 4.18 -11.18
CA GLN A 78 -10.14 3.79 -12.51
C GLN A 78 -10.66 2.42 -13.00
N GLY A 79 -11.36 1.66 -12.15
CA GLY A 79 -11.85 0.32 -12.47
C GLY A 79 -10.83 -0.81 -12.24
N ASP A 80 -9.65 -0.51 -11.68
CA ASP A 80 -8.66 -1.53 -11.29
C ASP A 80 -9.04 -2.13 -9.93
N TYR A 81 -9.99 -3.06 -9.98
CA TYR A 81 -10.57 -3.67 -8.79
C TYR A 81 -9.61 -4.62 -8.07
N ASP A 82 -8.71 -5.29 -8.79
CA ASP A 82 -7.68 -6.13 -8.18
C ASP A 82 -6.69 -5.27 -7.39
N LEU A 83 -6.10 -4.23 -8.00
CA LEU A 83 -5.19 -3.33 -7.29
C LEU A 83 -5.86 -2.63 -6.11
N ALA A 84 -7.12 -2.18 -6.27
CA ALA A 84 -7.89 -1.56 -5.20
C ALA A 84 -8.12 -2.52 -4.02
N LEU A 85 -8.47 -3.78 -4.29
CA LEU A 85 -8.68 -4.80 -3.27
C LEU A 85 -7.38 -5.18 -2.57
N ARG A 86 -6.32 -5.47 -3.35
CA ARG A 86 -5.00 -5.86 -2.82
C ARG A 86 -4.43 -4.77 -1.92
N THR A 87 -4.43 -3.53 -2.39
CA THR A 87 -3.96 -2.38 -1.62
C THR A 87 -4.79 -2.18 -0.35
N SER A 88 -6.13 -2.32 -0.43
CA SER A 88 -7.00 -2.26 0.76
C SER A 88 -6.68 -3.34 1.80
N CYS A 89 -6.37 -4.56 1.36
CA CYS A 89 -5.99 -5.68 2.24
C CYS A 89 -4.60 -5.48 2.86
N GLY A 90 -3.63 -4.96 2.09
CA GLY A 90 -2.31 -4.61 2.59
C GLY A 90 -2.35 -3.53 3.68
N ILE A 91 -3.18 -2.50 3.50
CA ILE A 91 -3.40 -1.47 4.54
C ILE A 91 -4.03 -2.08 5.79
N LEU A 92 -5.12 -2.85 5.63
CA LEU A 92 -5.80 -3.55 6.74
C LEU A 92 -4.81 -4.37 7.56
N GLU A 93 -3.95 -5.12 6.89
CA GLU A 93 -2.96 -5.96 7.54
C GLU A 93 -1.88 -5.15 8.27
N ALA A 94 -1.37 -4.09 7.65
CA ALA A 94 -0.34 -3.24 8.23
C ALA A 94 -0.85 -2.54 9.51
N ILE A 95 -2.04 -1.93 9.47
CA ILE A 95 -2.60 -1.21 10.62
C ILE A 95 -3.04 -2.14 11.76
N VAL A 96 -3.51 -3.35 11.44
CA VAL A 96 -3.83 -4.36 12.47
C VAL A 96 -2.55 -4.96 13.07
N THR A 97 -1.49 -5.15 12.28
CA THR A 97 -0.18 -5.58 12.79
C THR A 97 0.38 -4.55 13.76
N ASP A 98 0.40 -3.27 13.39
CA ASP A 98 0.83 -2.16 14.26
C ASP A 98 0.04 -2.11 15.57
N ALA A 99 -1.30 -2.20 15.52
CA ALA A 99 -2.14 -2.15 16.71
C ALA A 99 -1.90 -3.36 17.65
N LEU A 100 -1.65 -4.55 17.09
CA LEU A 100 -1.31 -5.76 17.86
C LEU A 100 0.10 -5.65 18.47
N GLU A 101 1.08 -5.16 17.70
CA GLU A 101 2.46 -4.95 18.16
C GLU A 101 2.52 -3.91 19.28
N HIS A 102 1.79 -2.80 19.15
CA HIS A 102 1.67 -1.79 20.20
C HIS A 102 1.02 -2.33 21.47
N ARG A 103 0.00 -3.20 21.35
CA ARG A 103 -0.65 -3.84 22.53
C ARG A 103 0.28 -4.85 23.22
N GLY A 104 1.19 -5.47 22.46
CA GLY A 104 2.22 -6.38 22.96
C GLY A 104 1.74 -7.82 23.19
N LEU A 105 2.60 -8.79 22.86
CA LEU A 105 2.29 -10.23 22.90
C LEU A 105 1.79 -10.72 24.27
N SER A 106 2.31 -10.19 25.37
CA SER A 106 1.89 -10.56 26.73
C SER A 106 0.42 -10.23 27.01
N ALA A 107 -0.06 -9.06 26.57
CA ALA A 107 -1.47 -8.67 26.69
C ALA A 107 -2.39 -9.40 25.70
N LEU A 108 -1.84 -9.96 24.62
CA LEU A 108 -2.56 -10.74 23.61
C LEU A 108 -2.68 -12.23 23.96
N ALA A 109 -1.93 -12.75 24.93
CA ALA A 109 -1.97 -14.15 25.34
C ALA A 109 -3.40 -14.61 25.73
N ALA A 110 -4.13 -13.79 26.48
CA ALA A 110 -5.52 -14.05 26.86
C ALA A 110 -6.52 -14.03 25.67
N SER A 111 -6.14 -13.47 24.52
CA SER A 111 -6.93 -13.46 23.29
C SER A 111 -6.67 -14.70 22.41
N GLY A 112 -5.85 -15.65 22.87
CA GLY A 112 -5.47 -16.84 22.11
C GLY A 112 -4.48 -16.55 20.98
N ALA A 113 -3.59 -15.57 21.18
CA ALA A 113 -2.49 -15.28 20.27
C ALA A 113 -1.51 -16.46 20.16
N PRO A 114 -1.06 -16.85 18.95
CA PRO A 114 0.02 -17.80 18.78
C PRO A 114 1.35 -17.29 19.35
N ALA A 115 2.28 -18.20 19.61
CA ALA A 115 3.67 -17.85 19.86
C ALA A 115 4.36 -17.33 18.58
N GLY A 116 5.53 -16.69 18.72
CA GLY A 116 6.32 -16.14 17.62
C GLY A 116 6.06 -14.64 17.37
N LYS A 117 6.56 -14.11 16.24
CA LYS A 117 6.37 -12.69 15.90
C LYS A 117 5.00 -12.48 15.27
N ILE A 118 4.38 -11.34 15.56
CA ILE A 118 3.08 -10.96 14.98
C ILE A 118 3.19 -10.83 13.45
N ALA A 119 4.34 -10.40 12.92
CA ALA A 119 4.65 -10.37 11.49
C ALA A 119 4.67 -11.74 10.78
N ASP A 120 4.82 -12.85 11.52
CA ASP A 120 4.86 -14.21 10.96
C ASP A 120 3.48 -14.88 10.90
N TRP A 121 2.45 -14.30 11.55
CA TRP A 121 1.09 -14.83 11.56
C TRP A 121 0.42 -14.76 10.16
N SER A 122 -0.63 -15.54 9.93
CA SER A 122 -1.49 -15.35 8.75
C SER A 122 -2.37 -14.11 8.89
N PHE A 123 -2.85 -13.55 7.77
CA PHE A 123 -3.73 -12.38 7.77
C PHE A 123 -5.00 -12.65 8.60
N GLU A 124 -5.66 -13.79 8.39
CA GLU A 124 -6.85 -14.18 9.16
C GLU A 124 -6.56 -14.36 10.67
N THR A 125 -5.35 -14.82 11.04
CA THR A 125 -4.93 -14.91 12.44
C THR A 125 -4.84 -13.53 13.09
N ARG A 126 -4.22 -12.54 12.41
CA ARG A 126 -4.14 -11.15 12.91
C ARG A 126 -5.54 -10.59 13.17
N LEU A 127 -6.45 -10.72 12.22
CA LEU A 127 -7.82 -10.21 12.34
C LEU A 127 -8.56 -10.91 13.50
N THR A 128 -8.46 -12.23 13.60
CA THR A 128 -9.09 -13.02 14.68
C THR A 128 -8.56 -12.62 16.08
N VAL A 129 -7.25 -12.44 16.22
CA VAL A 129 -6.64 -12.00 17.49
C VAL A 129 -7.03 -10.55 17.81
N ALA A 130 -7.08 -9.65 16.82
CA ALA A 130 -7.48 -8.26 17.02
C ALA A 130 -8.96 -8.12 17.42
N GLU A 131 -9.86 -8.93 16.85
CA GLU A 131 -11.26 -9.02 17.27
C GLU A 131 -11.37 -9.52 18.73
N ARG A 132 -10.68 -10.61 19.08
CA ARG A 132 -10.66 -11.15 20.46
C ARG A 132 -9.96 -10.24 21.48
N ALA A 133 -9.04 -9.40 21.02
CA ALA A 133 -8.38 -8.37 21.83
C ALA A 133 -9.27 -7.13 22.05
N GLY A 134 -10.41 -7.02 21.35
CA GLY A 134 -11.31 -5.86 21.39
C GLY A 134 -10.77 -4.64 20.65
N LEU A 135 -9.75 -4.80 19.80
CA LEU A 135 -9.17 -3.71 19.00
C LEU A 135 -10.06 -3.33 17.81
N ILE A 136 -10.74 -4.31 17.22
CA ILE A 136 -11.64 -4.15 16.08
C ILE A 136 -12.93 -4.94 16.34
N ARG A 137 -14.05 -4.49 15.76
CA ARG A 137 -15.31 -5.25 15.80
C ARG A 137 -15.29 -6.34 14.73
N GLY A 138 -16.22 -7.32 14.84
CA GLY A 138 -16.38 -8.52 13.99
C GLY A 138 -16.68 -8.31 12.50
N VAL A 139 -16.13 -7.27 11.90
CA VAL A 139 -16.44 -6.76 10.55
C VAL A 139 -15.50 -7.37 9.51
N CYS A 140 -14.34 -7.89 9.93
CA CYS A 140 -13.45 -8.68 9.08
C CYS A 140 -14.11 -9.98 8.59
N ALA A 141 -15.13 -10.48 9.32
CA ALA A 141 -16.04 -11.52 8.83
C ALA A 141 -16.63 -11.20 7.44
N ARG A 142 -16.82 -9.92 7.11
CA ARG A 142 -17.36 -9.44 5.82
C ARG A 142 -16.32 -9.31 4.71
N LEU A 143 -15.03 -9.58 4.93
CA LEU A 143 -14.05 -9.60 3.84
C LEU A 143 -14.44 -10.69 2.82
N PRO A 144 -14.46 -10.37 1.51
CA PRO A 144 -14.75 -11.38 0.48
C PRO A 144 -13.67 -12.47 0.47
N LEU A 145 -14.01 -13.67 -0.01
CA LEU A 145 -13.11 -14.83 0.06
C LEU A 145 -11.77 -14.58 -0.65
N VAL A 146 -11.78 -13.83 -1.76
CA VAL A 146 -10.57 -13.39 -2.46
C VAL A 146 -9.67 -12.48 -1.61
N ALA A 147 -10.24 -11.61 -0.77
CA ALA A 147 -9.48 -10.77 0.16
C ALA A 147 -8.87 -11.57 1.32
N ARG A 148 -9.54 -12.64 1.79
CA ARG A 148 -8.97 -13.53 2.82
C ARG A 148 -7.79 -14.32 2.28
N ARG A 149 -7.91 -14.85 1.06
CA ARG A 149 -6.89 -15.66 0.36
C ARG A 149 -5.80 -14.83 -0.32
N TYR A 150 -5.87 -13.50 -0.25
CA TYR A 150 -4.94 -12.57 -0.90
C TYR A 150 -3.46 -12.88 -0.61
N ARG A 151 -3.12 -13.25 0.64
CA ARG A 151 -1.75 -13.67 1.01
C ARG A 151 -1.43 -15.14 0.74
N ASP A 152 -2.44 -16.02 0.77
CA ASP A 152 -2.24 -17.47 0.70
C ASP A 152 -1.96 -17.96 -0.73
N HIS A 153 -2.07 -17.08 -1.73
CA HIS A 153 -1.83 -17.37 -3.13
C HIS A 153 -0.79 -16.41 -3.74
N GLY A 154 0.49 -16.61 -3.40
CA GLY A 154 1.60 -15.88 -4.02
C GLY A 154 1.74 -16.18 -5.52
N GLU A 155 1.49 -15.18 -6.36
CA GLU A 155 1.61 -15.12 -7.84
C GLU A 155 0.88 -16.19 -8.68
N HIS A 156 0.51 -17.34 -8.11
CA HIS A 156 -0.09 -18.48 -8.79
C HIS A 156 -1.62 -18.60 -8.56
N ALA A 157 -2.26 -17.51 -8.12
CA ALA A 157 -3.72 -17.40 -8.06
C ALA A 157 -4.28 -17.29 -9.49
N ALA A 158 -4.54 -18.42 -10.13
CA ALA A 158 -5.17 -18.47 -11.44
C ALA A 158 -6.52 -17.71 -11.44
N GLU A 159 -6.62 -16.65 -12.25
CA GLU A 159 -7.83 -15.98 -12.72
C GLU A 159 -8.98 -15.76 -11.71
N VAL A 160 -8.67 -15.41 -10.46
CA VAL A 160 -9.72 -14.91 -9.54
C VAL A 160 -10.09 -13.49 -9.93
N ILE A 161 -11.05 -13.34 -10.85
CA ILE A 161 -11.57 -12.05 -11.29
C ILE A 161 -12.17 -11.31 -10.08
N VAL A 162 -11.48 -10.26 -9.63
CA VAL A 162 -11.97 -9.38 -8.56
C VAL A 162 -13.08 -8.49 -9.11
N SER A 163 -14.28 -8.60 -8.54
CA SER A 163 -15.39 -7.72 -8.92
C SER A 163 -15.29 -6.35 -8.24
N GLU A 164 -15.91 -5.33 -8.85
CA GLU A 164 -16.13 -4.02 -8.21
C GLU A 164 -16.74 -4.17 -6.81
N ARG A 165 -17.68 -5.11 -6.64
CA ARG A 165 -18.34 -5.39 -5.37
C ARG A 165 -17.37 -5.87 -4.30
N ASP A 166 -16.37 -6.68 -4.67
CA ASP A 166 -15.36 -7.19 -3.75
C ASP A 166 -14.38 -6.09 -3.34
N ALA A 167 -13.90 -5.29 -4.30
CA ALA A 167 -13.04 -4.13 -4.05
C ALA A 167 -13.74 -3.09 -3.15
N ARG A 168 -14.99 -2.72 -3.46
CA ARG A 168 -15.80 -1.83 -2.61
C ARG A 168 -16.00 -2.40 -1.21
N ARG A 169 -16.19 -3.72 -1.08
CA ARG A 169 -16.38 -4.38 0.22
C ARG A 169 -15.09 -4.40 1.04
N ALA A 170 -13.93 -4.63 0.42
CA ALA A 170 -12.63 -4.52 1.08
C ALA A 170 -12.39 -3.10 1.61
N GLY A 171 -12.63 -2.07 0.79
CA GLY A 171 -12.54 -0.67 1.19
C GLY A 171 -13.52 -0.27 2.31
N GLN A 172 -14.73 -0.83 2.32
CA GLN A 172 -15.69 -0.66 3.42
C GLN A 172 -15.21 -1.28 4.74
N VAL A 173 -14.62 -2.47 4.71
CA VAL A 173 -14.04 -3.10 5.91
C VAL A 173 -12.85 -2.27 6.42
N LEU A 174 -11.97 -1.82 5.52
CA LEU A 174 -10.85 -0.94 5.85
C LEU A 174 -11.33 0.33 6.58
N HIS A 175 -12.33 1.04 6.04
CA HIS A 175 -12.87 2.23 6.68
C HIS A 175 -13.43 1.97 8.09
N VAL A 176 -14.09 0.83 8.30
CA VAL A 176 -14.61 0.46 9.63
C VAL A 176 -13.47 0.12 10.60
N VAL A 177 -12.45 -0.61 10.16
CA VAL A 177 -11.27 -0.91 10.98
C VAL A 177 -10.51 0.36 11.36
N MET A 178 -10.32 1.30 10.42
CA MET A 178 -9.70 2.60 10.70
C MET A 178 -10.46 3.38 11.78
N ARG A 179 -11.79 3.35 11.77
CA ARG A 179 -12.63 3.99 12.79
C ARG A 179 -12.59 3.25 14.13
N ASP A 180 -12.62 1.92 14.12
CA ASP A 180 -12.56 1.12 15.35
C ASP A 180 -11.20 1.27 16.07
N LEU A 181 -10.10 1.39 15.31
CA LEU A 181 -8.76 1.71 15.82
C LEU A 181 -8.56 3.21 16.17
N ASN A 182 -9.48 4.09 15.77
CA ASN A 182 -9.44 5.53 16.03
C ASN A 182 -10.76 6.04 16.64
N PRO A 183 -11.13 5.58 17.86
CA PRO A 183 -12.44 5.85 18.45
C PRO A 183 -12.70 7.32 18.85
N GLY A 184 -11.75 8.23 18.60
CA GLY A 184 -11.85 9.66 18.88
C GLY A 184 -12.08 10.54 17.65
N ARG A 185 -12.38 9.98 16.47
CA ARG A 185 -12.67 10.70 15.22
C ARG A 185 -13.89 10.16 14.47
#